data_AF-A0A967HJJ2-F1
#
_entry.id   AF-A0A967HJJ2-F1
#
_cell.length_a   1.000
_cell.length_b   1.000
_cell.length_c   1.000
_cell.angle_alpha   90.00
_cell.angle_beta   90.00
_cell.angle_gamma   90.00
#
_symmetry.space_group_name_H-M   'P 1'
#
loop_
_entity.id
_entity.type
_entity.pdbx_description
1 polymer ?
#
loop_
_entity_poly.entity_id
_entity_poly.type
_entity_poly.pdbx_seq_one_letter_code
_entity_poly.pdbx_strand_id
1 'polypeptide(L)'
;MPTADQYETPEAGPAKPGSPRRGSGSVRRQLLIGLGLVAVMVAAPTIYALARLDRIGAIARDLRGQYAQSSVVLGEAQAALADLDRHLRGYVATGEPALRGRAVQSWNQADAALGELAESGYEGARAVRTRLVELSAAVDVVLWHMDRGELQEASLAFETVKPLLAESRREIWPLARAIDERAARTVSRAEETSVATATTLLLALLGTLLLAGVIAIWTTRKVSGPLHDLKEAVTGLAHGRFRAPPDLPYDRSDEIGA
;
A
#
# COMPACT_ATOMS: atom_id res chain seq x y z
N MET A 1 106.03 25.27 19.36
CA MET A 1 105.43 24.81 18.08
C MET A 1 105.23 23.31 18.24
N PRO A 2 104.00 22.77 18.40
CA PRO A 2 102.83 22.85 17.47
C PRO A 2 101.50 23.27 18.17
N THR A 3 100.74 24.21 17.57
CA THR A 3 99.41 24.12 16.91
C THR A 3 98.19 23.80 17.79
N ALA A 4 97.32 24.81 17.85
CA ALA A 4 96.00 24.86 18.46
C ALA A 4 94.96 24.04 17.67
N ASP A 5 94.16 23.26 18.39
CA ASP A 5 92.95 22.63 17.86
C ASP A 5 91.76 23.60 17.94
N GLN A 6 91.11 23.75 16.79
CA GLN A 6 89.92 24.55 16.55
C GLN A 6 88.68 23.78 17.04
N TYR A 7 87.90 24.41 17.92
CA TYR A 7 86.54 23.96 18.22
C TYR A 7 85.58 24.56 17.18
N GLU A 8 85.11 23.72 16.24
CA GLU A 8 83.98 24.04 15.37
C GLU A 8 82.67 24.04 16.18
N THR A 9 82.04 25.21 16.27
CA THR A 9 80.66 25.38 16.72
C THR A 9 79.69 24.87 15.65
N PRO A 10 78.73 23.97 15.97
CA PRO A 10 77.73 23.52 15.00
C PRO A 10 76.68 24.62 14.75
N GLU A 11 76.52 25.00 13.48
CA GLU A 11 75.46 25.91 13.00
C GLU A 11 74.07 25.30 13.24
N ALA A 12 73.23 26.03 13.98
CA ALA A 12 71.83 25.71 14.19
C ALA A 12 71.03 25.95 12.91
N GLY A 13 70.73 24.87 12.18
CA GLY A 13 69.88 24.91 10.98
C GLY A 13 68.43 25.34 11.28
N PRO A 14 67.73 25.98 10.32
CA PRO A 14 66.41 26.55 10.52
C PRO A 14 65.35 25.47 10.80
N ALA A 15 64.62 25.66 11.90
CA ALA A 15 63.52 24.80 12.33
C ALA A 15 62.44 24.67 11.24
N LYS A 16 62.24 23.46 10.72
CA LYS A 16 61.14 23.16 9.79
C LYS A 16 59.79 23.43 10.48
N PRO A 17 58.86 24.17 9.84
CA PRO A 17 57.53 24.37 10.39
C PRO A 17 56.79 23.03 10.49
N GLY A 18 56.40 22.69 11.72
CA GLY A 18 55.66 21.47 12.04
C GLY A 18 54.39 21.38 11.21
N SER A 19 54.22 20.24 10.53
CA SER A 19 53.03 19.97 9.75
C SER A 19 51.78 19.95 10.66
N PRO A 20 50.66 20.53 10.21
CA PRO A 20 49.44 20.61 11.01
C PRO A 20 48.92 19.20 11.34
N ARG A 21 48.85 18.89 12.64
CA ARG A 21 48.27 17.68 13.21
C ARG A 21 46.85 17.45 12.67
N ARG A 22 46.68 16.47 11.77
CA ARG A 22 45.37 15.97 11.35
C ARG A 22 44.73 15.16 12.49
N GLY A 23 43.61 15.67 13.01
CA GLY A 23 42.40 14.85 13.11
C GLY A 23 41.88 14.43 14.49
N SER A 24 41.57 15.36 15.40
CA SER A 24 40.67 15.07 16.55
C SER A 24 39.17 15.01 16.16
N GLY A 25 38.84 15.30 14.90
CA GLY A 25 37.47 15.22 14.37
C GLY A 25 36.97 13.81 14.04
N SER A 26 37.80 12.75 14.15
CA SER A 26 37.40 11.43 13.64
C SER A 26 36.41 10.69 14.54
N VAL A 27 36.60 10.71 15.88
CA VAL A 27 35.82 9.86 16.80
C VAL A 27 34.38 10.33 16.94
N ARG A 28 34.16 11.64 17.20
CA ARG A 28 32.81 12.21 17.31
C ARG A 28 32.03 12.07 15.99
N ARG A 29 32.72 12.25 14.86
CA ARG A 29 32.16 12.03 13.52
C ARG A 29 31.82 10.56 13.28
N GLN A 30 32.68 9.62 13.69
CA GLN A 30 32.40 8.18 13.59
C GLN A 30 31.19 7.75 14.44
N LEU A 31 31.06 8.26 15.67
CA LEU A 31 29.89 8.03 16.52
C LEU A 31 28.61 8.57 15.90
N LEU A 32 28.63 9.81 15.38
CA LEU A 32 27.48 10.42 14.71
C LEU A 32 27.09 9.66 13.44
N ILE A 33 28.06 9.22 12.64
CA ILE A 33 27.82 8.39 11.45
C ILE A 33 27.20 7.04 11.85
N GLY A 34 27.73 6.37 12.88
CA GLY A 34 27.19 5.11 13.37
C GLY A 34 25.75 5.24 13.87
N LEU A 35 25.48 6.24 14.72
CA LEU A 35 24.13 6.51 15.22
C LEU A 35 23.16 6.87 14.08
N GLY A 36 23.60 7.72 13.14
CA GLY A 36 22.81 8.09 11.97
C GLY A 36 22.49 6.87 11.08
N LEU A 37 23.45 5.96 10.90
CA LEU A 37 23.24 4.76 10.12
C LEU A 37 22.23 3.82 10.79
N VAL A 38 22.31 3.62 12.11
CA VAL A 38 21.31 2.84 12.86
C VAL A 38 19.93 3.51 12.79
N ALA A 39 19.85 4.83 12.97
CA ALA A 39 18.59 5.56 12.89
C ALA A 39 17.93 5.42 11.51
N VAL A 40 18.70 5.56 10.42
CA VAL A 40 18.23 5.35 9.05
C VAL A 40 17.81 3.90 8.83
N MET A 41 18.59 2.94 9.34
CA MET A 41 18.30 1.51 9.18
C MET A 41 17.01 1.08 9.90
N VAL A 42 16.63 1.75 11.00
CA VAL A 42 15.36 1.53 11.70
C VAL A 42 14.22 2.33 11.06
N ALA A 43 14.47 3.59 10.69
CA ALA A 43 13.43 4.46 10.14
C ALA A 43 12.96 3.99 8.75
N ALA A 44 13.87 3.52 7.89
CA ALA A 44 13.52 3.15 6.52
C ALA A 44 12.50 1.99 6.44
N PRO A 45 12.66 0.85 7.16
CA PRO A 45 11.66 -0.20 7.22
C PRO A 45 10.33 0.27 7.80
N THR A 46 10.34 1.09 8.84
CA THR A 46 9.11 1.61 9.47
C THR A 46 8.33 2.51 8.51
N ILE A 47 9.01 3.44 7.85
CA ILE A 47 8.39 4.32 6.84
C ILE A 47 7.85 3.49 5.68
N TYR A 48 8.60 2.49 5.22
CA TYR A 48 8.15 1.57 4.16
C TYR A 48 6.91 0.77 4.58
N ALA A 49 6.89 0.24 5.82
CA ALA A 49 5.76 -0.49 6.37
C ALA A 49 4.50 0.40 6.46
N LEU A 50 4.63 1.62 6.98
CA LEU A 50 3.53 2.59 7.07
C LEU A 50 2.97 2.94 5.68
N ALA A 51 3.85 3.28 4.73
CA ALA A 51 3.44 3.62 3.37
C ALA A 51 2.72 2.47 2.66
N ARG A 52 3.11 1.22 2.95
CA ARG A 52 2.46 0.02 2.39
C ARG A 52 1.11 -0.26 3.04
N LEU A 53 0.99 -0.04 4.35
CA LEU A 53 -0.27 -0.20 5.07
C LEU A 53 -1.33 0.80 4.57
N ASP A 54 -0.92 2.04 4.32
CA ASP A 54 -1.79 3.07 3.74
C ASP A 54 -2.30 2.69 2.35
N ARG A 55 -1.42 2.13 1.49
CA ARG A 55 -1.83 1.64 0.17
C ARG A 55 -2.83 0.49 0.26
N ILE A 56 -2.61 -0.48 1.15
CA ILE A 56 -3.55 -1.60 1.36
C ILE A 56 -4.90 -1.06 1.86
N GLY A 57 -4.88 -0.13 2.82
CA GLY A 57 -6.10 0.49 3.35
C GLY A 57 -6.84 1.33 2.31
N ALA A 58 -6.13 1.99 1.39
CA ALA A 58 -6.73 2.71 0.27
C ALA A 58 -7.39 1.75 -0.73
N ILE A 59 -6.67 0.69 -1.14
CA ILE A 59 -7.21 -0.34 -2.05
C ILE A 59 -8.44 -1.03 -1.45
N ALA A 60 -8.40 -1.39 -0.17
CA ALA A 60 -9.55 -2.02 0.50
C ALA A 60 -10.77 -1.09 0.56
N ARG A 61 -10.56 0.22 0.78
CA ARG A 61 -11.64 1.22 0.76
C ARG A 61 -12.21 1.41 -0.64
N ASP A 62 -11.36 1.49 -1.65
CA ASP A 62 -11.75 1.66 -3.04
C ASP A 62 -12.55 0.46 -3.55
N LEU A 63 -12.07 -0.76 -3.27
CA LEU A 63 -12.77 -2.00 -3.59
C LEU A 63 -14.12 -2.10 -2.88
N ARG A 64 -14.18 -1.74 -1.58
CA ARG A 64 -15.45 -1.72 -0.84
C ARG A 64 -16.42 -0.70 -1.44
N GLY A 65 -15.93 0.44 -1.90
CA GLY A 65 -16.71 1.44 -2.62
C GLY A 65 -17.29 0.91 -3.93
N GLN A 66 -16.47 0.25 -4.74
CA GLN A 66 -16.88 -0.31 -6.03
C GLN A 66 -17.96 -1.39 -5.90
N TYR A 67 -17.82 -2.31 -4.94
CA TYR A 67 -18.84 -3.34 -4.70
C TYR A 67 -20.12 -2.75 -4.10
N ALA A 68 -20.01 -1.78 -3.18
CA ALA A 68 -21.17 -1.07 -2.66
C ALA A 68 -21.94 -0.36 -3.79
N GLN A 69 -21.24 0.30 -4.71
CA GLN A 69 -21.86 0.90 -5.90
C GLN A 69 -22.55 -0.16 -6.76
N SER A 70 -21.90 -1.30 -7.03
CA SER A 70 -22.52 -2.39 -7.80
C SER A 70 -23.80 -2.92 -7.14
N SER A 71 -23.81 -3.07 -5.81
CA SER A 71 -25.00 -3.49 -5.05
C SER A 71 -26.11 -2.42 -5.07
N VAL A 72 -25.76 -1.13 -5.04
CA VAL A 72 -26.72 -0.03 -5.18
C VAL A 72 -27.37 -0.06 -6.55
N VAL A 73 -26.59 -0.14 -7.62
CA VAL A 73 -27.09 -0.21 -9.01
C VAL A 73 -27.97 -1.45 -9.20
N LEU A 74 -27.62 -2.59 -8.59
CA LEU A 74 -28.48 -3.77 -8.61
C LEU A 74 -29.81 -3.53 -7.89
N GLY A 75 -29.77 -2.86 -6.74
CA GLY A 75 -30.97 -2.47 -5.98
C GLY A 75 -31.86 -1.50 -6.77
N GLU A 76 -31.26 -0.56 -7.51
CA GLU A 76 -31.98 0.35 -8.41
C GLU A 76 -32.68 -0.43 -9.53
N ALA A 77 -32.02 -1.41 -10.15
CA ALA A 77 -32.65 -2.28 -11.14
C ALA A 77 -33.84 -3.07 -10.56
N GLN A 78 -33.71 -3.61 -9.34
CA GLN A 78 -34.80 -4.33 -8.67
C GLN A 78 -35.99 -3.42 -8.35
N ALA A 79 -35.72 -2.22 -7.85
CA ALA A 79 -36.73 -1.22 -7.55
C ALA A 79 -37.45 -0.77 -8.82
N ALA A 80 -36.71 -0.47 -9.88
CA ALA A 80 -37.24 -0.07 -11.18
C ALA A 80 -38.14 -1.14 -11.80
N LEU A 81 -37.80 -2.43 -11.72
CA LEU A 81 -38.67 -3.51 -12.17
C LEU A 81 -39.94 -3.67 -11.32
N ALA A 82 -39.86 -3.43 -10.01
CA ALA A 82 -41.03 -3.45 -9.14
C ALA A 82 -41.97 -2.27 -9.44
N ASP A 83 -41.41 -1.09 -9.69
CA ASP A 83 -42.15 0.10 -10.09
C ASP A 83 -42.78 -0.07 -11.47
N LEU A 84 -42.10 -0.73 -12.40
CA LEU A 84 -42.65 -1.09 -13.71
C LEU A 84 -43.91 -1.96 -13.59
N ASP A 85 -43.88 -3.05 -12.80
CA ASP A 85 -45.06 -3.90 -12.54
C ASP A 85 -46.21 -3.06 -11.97
N ARG A 86 -45.90 -2.23 -10.97
CA ARG A 86 -46.88 -1.36 -10.31
C ARG A 86 -47.51 -0.36 -11.28
N HIS A 87 -46.70 0.32 -12.09
CA HIS A 87 -47.16 1.34 -13.03
C HIS A 87 -47.94 0.73 -14.18
N LEU A 88 -47.52 -0.42 -14.73
CA LEU A 88 -48.26 -1.12 -15.77
C LEU A 88 -49.61 -1.62 -15.26
N ARG A 89 -49.65 -2.26 -14.10
CA ARG A 89 -50.91 -2.70 -13.48
C ARG A 89 -51.86 -1.54 -13.25
N GLY A 90 -51.34 -0.43 -12.73
CA GLY A 90 -52.13 0.78 -12.52
C GLY A 90 -52.62 1.37 -13.83
N TYR A 91 -51.78 1.41 -14.87
CA TYR A 91 -52.14 1.93 -16.19
C TYR A 91 -53.24 1.09 -16.83
N VAL A 92 -53.11 -0.24 -16.85
CA VAL A 92 -54.14 -1.15 -17.37
C VAL A 92 -55.46 -1.02 -16.61
N ALA A 93 -55.40 -0.82 -15.29
CA ALA A 93 -56.60 -0.71 -14.46
C ALA A 93 -57.33 0.65 -14.58
N THR A 94 -56.61 1.74 -14.83
CA THR A 94 -57.15 3.11 -14.74
C THR A 94 -57.16 3.88 -16.06
N GLY A 95 -56.35 3.48 -17.04
CA GLY A 95 -56.12 4.23 -18.27
C GLY A 95 -55.37 5.56 -18.09
N GLU A 96 -54.81 5.84 -16.91
CA GLU A 96 -54.18 7.15 -16.63
C GLU A 96 -52.86 7.36 -17.41
N PRO A 97 -52.75 8.35 -18.31
CA PRO A 97 -51.58 8.54 -19.17
C PRO A 97 -50.27 8.81 -18.40
N ALA A 98 -50.35 9.37 -17.20
CA ALA A 98 -49.17 9.58 -16.35
C ALA A 98 -48.50 8.27 -15.95
N LEU A 99 -49.26 7.19 -15.77
CA LEU A 99 -48.74 5.87 -15.43
C LEU A 99 -47.99 5.22 -16.58
N ARG A 100 -48.41 5.46 -17.84
CA ARG A 100 -47.65 5.08 -19.05
C ARG A 100 -46.25 5.70 -19.04
N GLY A 101 -46.18 7.01 -18.81
CA GLY A 101 -44.91 7.73 -18.75
C GLY A 101 -43.98 7.19 -17.65
N ARG A 102 -44.54 6.90 -16.46
CA ARG A 102 -43.77 6.31 -15.36
C ARG A 102 -43.34 4.87 -15.63
N ALA A 103 -44.17 4.05 -16.27
CA ALA A 103 -43.80 2.70 -16.67
C ALA A 103 -42.59 2.71 -17.63
N VAL A 104 -42.62 3.56 -18.66
CA VAL A 104 -41.48 3.74 -19.60
C VAL A 104 -40.24 4.26 -18.87
N GLN A 105 -40.40 5.18 -17.91
CA GLN A 105 -39.28 5.66 -17.11
C GLN A 105 -38.66 4.54 -16.26
N SER A 106 -39.48 3.76 -15.55
CA SER A 106 -39.03 2.62 -14.74
C SER A 106 -38.35 1.56 -15.62
N TRP A 107 -38.84 1.33 -16.84
CA TRP A 107 -38.18 0.47 -17.83
C TRP A 107 -36.76 0.95 -18.15
N ASN A 108 -36.63 2.22 -18.55
CA ASN A 108 -35.33 2.80 -18.92
C ASN A 108 -34.33 2.80 -17.75
N GLN A 109 -34.83 2.99 -16.51
CA GLN A 109 -34.00 2.90 -15.31
C GLN A 109 -33.48 1.47 -15.08
N ALA A 110 -34.34 0.46 -15.26
CA ALA A 110 -33.92 -0.94 -15.14
C ALA A 110 -32.90 -1.33 -16.22
N ASP A 111 -33.10 -0.95 -17.49
CA ASP A 111 -32.13 -1.22 -18.56
C ASP A 111 -30.80 -0.49 -18.33
N ALA A 112 -30.84 0.78 -17.92
CA ALA A 112 -29.63 1.55 -17.64
C ALA A 112 -28.81 0.95 -16.50
N ALA A 113 -29.44 0.59 -15.39
CA ALA A 113 -28.77 -0.02 -14.25
C ALA A 113 -28.14 -1.39 -14.60
N LEU A 114 -28.86 -2.23 -15.36
CA LEU A 114 -28.31 -3.51 -15.84
C LEU A 114 -27.23 -3.32 -16.91
N GLY A 115 -27.32 -2.25 -17.71
CA GLY A 115 -26.29 -1.82 -18.64
C GLY A 115 -24.99 -1.45 -17.92
N GLU A 116 -25.06 -0.62 -16.88
CA GLU A 116 -23.90 -0.24 -16.07
C GLU A 116 -23.23 -1.47 -15.41
N LEU A 117 -24.02 -2.41 -14.90
CA LEU A 117 -23.49 -3.67 -14.36
C LEU A 117 -22.84 -4.55 -15.43
N ALA A 118 -23.42 -4.61 -16.63
CA ALA A 118 -22.85 -5.35 -17.75
C ALA A 118 -21.51 -4.75 -18.24
N GLU A 119 -21.41 -3.42 -18.25
CA GLU A 119 -20.17 -2.69 -18.57
C GLU A 119 -19.10 -2.86 -17.50
N SER A 120 -19.51 -3.00 -16.23
CA SER A 120 -18.64 -3.34 -15.09
C SER A 120 -18.13 -4.80 -15.11
N GLY A 121 -18.51 -5.58 -16.12
CA GLY A 121 -18.03 -6.95 -16.32
C GLY A 121 -18.78 -8.01 -15.53
N TYR A 122 -20.03 -7.75 -15.14
CA TYR A 122 -20.91 -8.78 -14.58
C TYR A 122 -21.68 -9.50 -15.71
N GLU A 123 -21.18 -10.66 -16.15
CA GLU A 123 -21.79 -11.45 -17.24
C GLU A 123 -23.27 -11.81 -16.96
N GLY A 124 -23.63 -12.03 -15.70
CA GLY A 124 -25.02 -12.26 -15.31
C GLY A 124 -25.94 -11.08 -15.65
N ALA A 125 -25.46 -9.84 -15.60
CA ALA A 125 -26.24 -8.66 -15.98
C ALA A 125 -26.54 -8.63 -17.48
N ARG A 126 -25.60 -9.07 -18.34
CA ARG A 126 -25.84 -9.20 -19.78
C ARG A 126 -26.93 -10.21 -20.09
N ALA A 127 -26.91 -11.36 -19.41
CA ALA A 127 -27.93 -12.39 -19.59
C ALA A 127 -29.34 -11.87 -19.21
N VAL A 128 -29.46 -11.20 -18.05
CA VAL A 128 -30.72 -10.58 -17.63
C VAL A 128 -31.16 -9.50 -18.62
N ARG A 129 -30.24 -8.69 -19.13
CA ARG A 129 -30.54 -7.64 -20.11
C ARG A 129 -31.06 -8.20 -21.44
N THR A 130 -30.53 -9.33 -21.90
CA THR A 130 -31.07 -10.00 -23.10
C THR A 130 -32.52 -10.43 -22.88
N ARG A 131 -32.86 -10.95 -21.70
CA ARG A 131 -34.25 -11.32 -21.35
C ARG A 131 -35.16 -10.11 -21.17
N LEU A 132 -34.61 -8.97 -20.75
CA LEU A 132 -35.33 -7.71 -20.75
C LEU A 132 -35.80 -7.34 -22.17
N VAL A 133 -35.09 -7.67 -23.23
CA VAL A 133 -35.60 -7.39 -24.60
C VAL A 133 -36.95 -8.09 -24.86
N GLU A 134 -37.12 -9.32 -24.40
CA GLU A 134 -38.39 -10.05 -24.51
C GLU A 134 -39.49 -9.40 -23.66
N LEU A 135 -39.15 -8.99 -22.44
CA LEU A 135 -40.07 -8.26 -21.57
C LEU A 135 -40.48 -6.92 -22.18
N SER A 136 -39.55 -6.18 -22.80
CA SER A 136 -39.84 -4.92 -23.49
C SER A 136 -40.88 -5.11 -24.58
N ALA A 137 -40.70 -6.11 -25.43
CA ALA A 137 -41.63 -6.41 -26.51
C ALA A 137 -43.03 -6.75 -25.97
N ALA A 138 -43.12 -7.50 -24.86
CA ALA A 138 -44.39 -7.80 -24.22
C ALA A 138 -45.06 -6.56 -23.60
N VAL A 139 -44.27 -5.67 -22.99
CA VAL A 139 -44.75 -4.38 -22.47
C VAL A 139 -45.26 -3.49 -23.60
N ASP A 140 -44.55 -3.43 -24.74
CA ASP A 140 -44.97 -2.63 -25.89
C ASP A 140 -46.33 -3.09 -26.44
N VAL A 141 -46.62 -4.40 -26.43
CA VAL A 141 -47.94 -4.93 -26.80
C VAL A 141 -49.03 -4.45 -25.85
N VAL A 142 -48.79 -4.43 -24.54
CA VAL A 142 -49.73 -3.87 -23.55
C VAL A 142 -49.99 -2.39 -23.84
N LEU A 143 -48.92 -1.61 -24.04
CA LEU A 143 -49.03 -0.18 -24.32
C LEU A 143 -49.77 0.07 -25.63
N TRP A 144 -49.54 -0.74 -26.66
CA TRP A 144 -50.22 -0.64 -27.95
C TRP A 144 -51.74 -0.83 -27.84
N HIS A 145 -52.20 -1.85 -27.11
CA HIS A 145 -53.64 -2.06 -26.87
C HIS A 145 -54.25 -0.94 -26.02
N MET A 146 -53.53 -0.48 -25.00
CA MET A 146 -53.97 0.65 -24.16
C MET A 146 -54.11 1.95 -24.96
N ASP A 147 -53.14 2.26 -25.83
CA ASP A 147 -53.16 3.45 -26.69
C ASP A 147 -54.33 3.42 -27.70
N ARG A 148 -54.92 2.26 -27.95
CA ARG A 148 -56.10 2.05 -28.81
C ARG A 148 -57.43 1.94 -28.05
N GLY A 149 -57.41 1.98 -26.72
CA GLY A 149 -58.60 1.81 -25.87
C GLY A 149 -59.11 0.36 -25.76
N GLU A 150 -58.29 -0.62 -26.16
CA GLU A 150 -58.61 -2.05 -26.17
C GLU A 150 -58.29 -2.67 -24.79
N LEU A 151 -59.07 -2.32 -23.76
CA LEU A 151 -58.78 -2.66 -22.36
C LEU A 151 -58.74 -4.17 -22.07
N GLN A 152 -59.60 -4.95 -22.75
CA GLN A 152 -59.68 -6.40 -22.54
C GLN A 152 -58.43 -7.08 -23.09
N GLU A 153 -57.99 -6.69 -24.28
CA GLU A 153 -56.80 -7.16 -24.96
C GLU A 153 -55.53 -6.72 -24.22
N ALA A 154 -55.48 -5.48 -23.73
CA ALA A 154 -54.40 -5.00 -22.88
C ALA A 154 -54.29 -5.80 -21.57
N SER A 155 -55.41 -6.16 -20.96
CA SER A 155 -55.45 -6.98 -19.75
C SER A 155 -54.93 -8.40 -20.02
N LEU A 156 -55.35 -9.01 -21.14
CA LEU A 156 -54.84 -10.32 -21.56
C LEU A 156 -53.33 -10.28 -21.88
N ALA A 157 -52.87 -9.23 -22.55
CA ALA A 157 -51.45 -9.01 -22.81
C ALA A 157 -50.67 -8.83 -21.49
N PHE A 158 -51.23 -8.12 -20.50
CA PHE A 158 -50.56 -7.94 -19.21
C PHE A 158 -50.39 -9.25 -18.43
N GLU A 159 -51.29 -10.22 -18.59
CA GLU A 159 -51.11 -11.56 -18.00
C GLU A 159 -49.87 -12.29 -18.55
N THR A 160 -49.40 -11.99 -19.77
CA THR A 160 -48.15 -12.55 -20.31
C THR A 160 -46.91 -11.83 -19.79
N VAL A 161 -47.03 -10.56 -19.41
CA VAL A 161 -45.95 -9.74 -18.84
C VAL A 161 -45.61 -10.16 -17.40
N LYS A 162 -46.62 -10.53 -16.59
CA LYS A 162 -46.43 -10.95 -15.19
C LYS A 162 -45.39 -12.06 -14.98
N PRO A 163 -45.46 -13.22 -15.68
CA PRO A 163 -44.46 -14.26 -15.50
C PRO A 163 -43.06 -13.82 -15.94
N LEU A 164 -42.95 -13.00 -17.00
CA LEU A 164 -41.67 -12.45 -17.47
C LEU A 164 -41.04 -11.53 -16.41
N LEU A 165 -41.81 -10.62 -15.82
CA LEU A 165 -41.34 -9.78 -14.70
C LEU A 165 -40.89 -10.61 -13.50
N ALA A 166 -41.66 -11.64 -13.14
CA ALA A 166 -41.33 -12.53 -12.03
C ALA A 166 -40.08 -13.38 -12.33
N GLU A 167 -39.85 -13.76 -13.58
CA GLU A 167 -38.63 -14.44 -14.03
C GLU A 167 -37.43 -13.50 -13.97
N SER A 168 -37.50 -12.32 -14.58
CA SER A 168 -36.41 -11.32 -14.56
C SER A 168 -35.99 -10.97 -13.12
N ARG A 169 -36.96 -10.79 -12.21
CA ARG A 169 -36.66 -10.57 -10.78
C ARG A 169 -35.98 -11.77 -10.10
N ARG A 170 -36.33 -13.00 -10.48
CA ARG A 170 -35.69 -14.23 -9.96
C ARG A 170 -34.25 -14.35 -10.45
N GLU A 171 -33.97 -13.95 -11.68
CA GLU A 171 -32.62 -14.01 -12.24
C GLU A 171 -31.65 -12.97 -11.67
N ILE A 172 -32.18 -11.87 -11.15
CA ILE A 172 -31.36 -10.87 -10.45
C ILE A 172 -30.75 -11.46 -9.16
N TRP A 173 -31.37 -12.47 -8.53
CA TRP A 173 -30.83 -13.08 -7.30
C TRP A 173 -29.47 -13.77 -7.48
N PRO A 174 -29.25 -14.60 -8.51
CA PRO A 174 -27.91 -15.07 -8.87
C PRO A 174 -26.90 -13.93 -9.09
N LEU A 175 -27.32 -12.82 -9.69
CA LEU A 175 -26.46 -11.66 -9.90
C LEU A 175 -26.05 -11.00 -8.57
N ALA A 176 -26.98 -10.83 -7.64
CA ALA A 176 -26.68 -10.36 -6.28
C ALA A 176 -25.63 -11.24 -5.59
N ARG A 177 -25.84 -12.56 -5.63
CA ARG A 177 -24.89 -13.53 -5.07
C ARG A 177 -23.52 -13.45 -5.75
N ALA A 178 -23.48 -13.28 -7.07
CA ALA A 178 -22.22 -13.16 -7.79
C ALA A 178 -21.44 -11.88 -7.40
N ILE A 179 -22.13 -10.75 -7.16
CA ILE A 179 -21.53 -9.52 -6.64
C ILE A 179 -20.96 -9.78 -5.23
N ASP A 180 -21.76 -10.37 -4.34
CA ASP A 180 -21.36 -10.65 -2.96
C ASP A 180 -20.17 -11.63 -2.89
N GLU A 181 -20.18 -12.70 -3.70
CA GLU A 181 -19.09 -13.67 -3.79
C GLU A 181 -17.81 -13.06 -4.36
N ARG A 182 -17.93 -12.15 -5.33
CA ARG A 182 -16.77 -11.43 -5.88
C ARG A 182 -16.21 -10.48 -4.83
N ALA A 183 -17.06 -9.76 -4.11
CA ALA A 183 -16.66 -8.90 -3.00
C ALA A 183 -15.94 -9.70 -1.91
N ALA A 184 -16.53 -10.81 -1.46
CA ALA A 184 -15.96 -11.68 -0.43
C ALA A 184 -14.60 -12.27 -0.84
N ARG A 185 -14.48 -12.77 -2.09
CA ARG A 185 -13.20 -13.30 -2.61
C ARG A 185 -12.12 -12.22 -2.68
N THR A 186 -12.48 -11.01 -3.08
CA THR A 186 -11.54 -9.89 -3.15
C THR A 186 -11.07 -9.47 -1.75
N VAL A 187 -11.97 -9.40 -0.77
CA VAL A 187 -11.62 -9.14 0.63
C VAL A 187 -10.71 -10.24 1.17
N SER A 188 -11.04 -11.51 0.97
CA SER A 188 -10.23 -12.64 1.41
C SER A 188 -8.82 -12.63 0.80
N ARG A 189 -8.68 -12.35 -0.51
CA ARG A 189 -7.36 -12.19 -1.15
C ARG A 189 -6.56 -11.01 -0.59
N ALA A 190 -7.23 -9.90 -0.27
CA ALA A 190 -6.59 -8.75 0.34
C ALA A 190 -6.07 -9.09 1.75
N GLU A 191 -6.83 -9.87 2.52
CA GLU A 191 -6.43 -10.37 3.85
C GLU A 191 -5.23 -11.32 3.74
N GLU A 192 -5.26 -12.31 2.86
CA GLU A 192 -4.15 -13.25 2.63
C GLU A 192 -2.86 -12.51 2.23
N THR A 193 -2.98 -11.54 1.32
CA THR A 193 -1.84 -10.71 0.88
C THR A 193 -1.31 -9.82 2.01
N SER A 194 -2.20 -9.35 2.89
CA SER A 194 -1.84 -8.53 4.05
C SER A 194 -1.08 -9.36 5.08
N VAL A 195 -1.52 -10.58 5.37
CA VAL A 195 -0.83 -11.49 6.30
C VAL A 195 0.55 -11.86 5.78
N ALA A 196 0.67 -12.26 4.51
CA ALA A 196 1.97 -12.58 3.91
C ALA A 196 2.91 -11.36 3.88
N THR A 197 2.37 -10.16 3.65
CA THR A 197 3.17 -8.92 3.70
C THR A 197 3.63 -8.62 5.13
N ALA A 198 2.76 -8.79 6.12
CA ALA A 198 3.08 -8.55 7.52
C ALA A 198 4.16 -9.50 8.05
N THR A 199 4.09 -10.79 7.73
CA THR A 199 5.13 -11.77 8.11
C THR A 199 6.47 -11.44 7.46
N THR A 200 6.47 -11.10 6.16
CA THR A 200 7.69 -10.70 5.45
C THR A 200 8.31 -9.43 6.05
N LEU A 201 7.50 -8.43 6.40
CA LEU A 201 7.96 -7.21 7.06
C LEU A 201 8.52 -7.49 8.46
N LEU A 202 7.88 -8.37 9.23
CA LEU A 202 8.36 -8.77 10.55
C LEU A 202 9.71 -9.49 10.47
N LEU A 203 9.87 -10.41 9.52
CA LEU A 203 11.14 -11.10 9.28
C LEU A 203 12.23 -10.13 8.82
N ALA A 204 11.91 -9.19 7.93
CA ALA A 204 12.83 -8.16 7.48
C ALA A 204 13.25 -7.23 8.64
N LEU A 205 12.32 -6.85 9.52
CA LEU A 205 12.60 -6.06 10.72
C LEU A 205 13.50 -6.82 11.69
N LEU A 206 13.20 -8.10 11.94
CA LEU A 206 14.02 -8.96 12.80
C LEU A 206 15.45 -9.11 12.25
N GLY A 207 15.59 -9.36 10.94
CA GLY A 207 16.90 -9.41 10.28
C GLY A 207 17.67 -8.09 10.38
N THR A 208 16.97 -6.96 10.24
CA THR A 208 17.54 -5.62 10.39
C THR A 208 18.03 -5.38 11.83
N LEU A 209 17.23 -5.75 12.83
CA LEU A 209 17.61 -5.66 14.25
C LEU A 209 18.82 -6.54 14.59
N LEU A 210 18.87 -7.78 14.07
CA LEU A 210 20.02 -8.67 14.23
C LEU A 210 21.29 -8.06 13.63
N LEU A 211 21.23 -7.54 12.41
CA LEU A 211 22.37 -6.91 11.75
C LEU A 211 22.84 -5.67 12.52
N ALA A 212 21.91 -4.82 12.96
CA ALA A 212 22.22 -3.66 13.79
C ALA A 212 22.91 -4.06 15.10
N GLY A 213 22.45 -5.13 15.76
CA GLY A 213 23.09 -5.69 16.95
C GLY A 213 24.52 -6.18 16.70
N VAL A 214 24.75 -6.90 15.60
CA VAL A 214 26.10 -7.35 15.20
C VAL A 214 27.03 -6.16 14.96
N ILE A 215 26.57 -5.13 14.24
CA ILE A 215 27.35 -3.91 13.99
C ILE A 215 27.65 -3.17 15.29
N ALA A 216 26.69 -3.07 16.21
CA ALA A 216 26.89 -2.43 17.51
C ALA A 216 27.93 -3.16 18.38
N ILE A 217 27.86 -4.49 18.45
CA ILE A 217 28.83 -5.32 19.19
C ILE A 217 30.21 -5.19 18.57
N TRP A 218 30.31 -5.28 17.24
CA TRP A 218 31.58 -5.18 16.53
C TRP A 218 32.24 -3.81 16.74
N THR A 219 31.46 -2.73 16.61
CA THR A 219 31.93 -1.36 16.85
C THR A 219 32.38 -1.17 18.29
N THR A 220 31.59 -1.66 19.25
CA THR A 220 31.95 -1.60 20.69
C THR A 220 33.27 -2.31 20.96
N ARG A 221 33.48 -3.51 20.40
CA ARG A 221 34.75 -4.25 20.58
C ARG A 221 35.94 -3.52 19.96
N LYS A 222 35.75 -2.90 18.79
CA LYS A 222 36.81 -2.13 18.09
C LYS A 222 37.18 -0.83 18.81
N VAL A 223 36.24 -0.19 19.51
CA VAL A 223 36.49 1.07 20.23
C VAL A 223 36.97 0.82 21.66
N SER A 224 36.41 -0.17 22.37
CA SER A 224 36.75 -0.42 23.77
C SER A 224 38.16 -0.97 23.99
N GLY A 225 38.71 -1.73 23.03
CA GLY A 225 40.09 -2.25 23.12
C GLY A 225 41.13 -1.12 23.27
N PRO A 226 41.24 -0.20 22.31
CA PRO A 226 42.20 0.91 22.37
C PRO A 226 42.02 1.81 23.60
N LEU A 227 40.79 1.99 24.09
CA LEU A 227 40.53 2.75 25.31
C LEU A 227 41.03 2.03 26.56
N HIS A 228 40.94 0.69 26.58
CA HIS A 228 41.51 -0.12 27.65
C HIS A 228 43.03 -0.05 27.63
N ASP A 229 43.64 -0.21 26.45
CA ASP A 229 45.09 -0.13 26.26
C ASP A 229 45.63 1.25 26.66
N LEU A 230 44.94 2.33 26.29
CA LEU A 230 45.28 3.68 26.69
C LEU A 230 45.17 3.87 28.22
N LYS A 231 44.10 3.35 28.84
CA LYS A 231 43.91 3.41 30.29
C LYS A 231 45.03 2.66 31.01
N GLU A 232 45.40 1.48 30.53
CA GLU A 232 46.51 0.70 31.09
C GLU A 232 47.85 1.44 30.94
N ALA A 233 48.13 2.02 29.78
CA ALA A 233 49.35 2.79 29.53
C ALA A 233 49.45 4.02 30.44
N VAL A 234 48.37 4.79 30.59
CA VAL A 234 48.31 5.95 31.51
C VAL A 234 48.49 5.52 32.97
N THR A 235 47.84 4.41 33.36
CA THR A 235 48.00 3.87 34.71
C THR A 235 49.44 3.40 34.95
N GLY A 236 50.09 2.77 33.97
CA GLY A 236 51.50 2.39 34.03
C GLY A 236 52.43 3.60 34.20
N LEU A 237 52.15 4.68 33.47
CA LEU A 237 52.90 5.94 33.56
C LEU A 237 52.80 6.55 34.97
N ALA A 238 51.59 6.56 35.56
CA ALA A 238 51.37 7.06 36.91
C ALA A 238 52.11 6.26 37.99
N HIS A 239 52.37 4.97 37.74
CA HIS A 239 53.17 4.11 38.63
C HIS A 239 54.68 4.13 38.31
N GLY A 240 55.15 5.05 37.47
CA GLY A 240 56.56 5.19 37.12
C GLY A 240 57.10 4.08 36.21
N ARG A 241 56.24 3.27 35.58
CA ARG A 241 56.64 2.23 34.63
C ARG A 241 56.73 2.80 33.22
N PHE A 242 57.90 3.30 32.85
CA PHE A 242 58.20 3.77 31.50
C PHE A 242 58.65 2.62 30.58
N ARG A 243 57.80 1.61 30.38
CA ARG A 243 58.03 0.59 29.35
C ARG A 243 57.42 1.08 28.04
N ALA A 244 58.25 1.35 27.04
CA ALA A 244 57.79 1.58 25.68
C ALA A 244 57.09 0.31 25.17
N PRO A 245 55.84 0.40 24.64
CA PRO A 245 55.18 -0.71 23.97
C PRO A 245 56.11 -1.35 22.91
N PRO A 246 56.25 -2.68 22.90
CA PRO A 246 57.13 -3.37 21.95
C PRO A 246 56.68 -3.24 20.49
N ASP A 247 55.41 -2.90 20.26
CA ASP A 247 54.79 -2.76 18.94
C ASP A 247 54.64 -1.30 18.49
N LEU A 248 55.29 -0.34 19.16
CA LEU A 248 55.42 0.99 18.58
C LEU A 248 56.29 0.87 17.32
N PRO A 249 55.78 1.21 16.12
CA PRO A 249 56.62 1.28 14.94
C PRO A 249 57.61 2.44 15.15
N TYR A 250 58.75 2.13 15.76
CA TYR A 250 59.91 3.01 15.88
C TYR A 250 60.68 3.11 14.55
N ASP A 251 60.31 2.29 13.56
CA ASP A 251 60.83 2.40 12.21
C ASP A 251 60.07 3.48 11.44
N ARG A 252 60.24 4.72 11.89
CA ARG A 252 59.86 5.91 11.15
C ARG A 252 61.15 6.57 10.67
N SER A 253 61.37 6.49 9.35
CA SER A 253 62.59 6.95 8.66
C SER A 253 62.83 8.47 8.76
N ASP A 254 61.96 9.18 9.48
CA ASP A 254 61.98 10.60 9.75
C ASP A 254 62.46 10.97 11.17
N GLU A 255 62.87 9.99 12.00
CA GLU A 255 63.57 10.29 13.26
C GLU A 255 65.01 10.78 12.96
N ILE A 256 65.21 12.09 13.13
CA ILE A 256 66.51 12.77 13.02
C ILE A 256 67.34 12.40 14.25
N GLY A 257 68.06 11.29 14.16
CA GLY A 257 68.85 10.75 15.26
C GLY A 257 69.61 9.48 14.91
N ALA A 258 70.27 9.45 13.75
CA ALA A 258 71.38 8.55 13.44
C ALA A 258 72.41 9.31 12.59
#